data_AF-A0A958T8B4-F1
#
_entry.id   AF-A0A958T8B4-F1
#
_cell.length_a   1.000
_cell.length_b   1.000
_cell.length_c   1.000
_cell.angle_alpha   90.00
_cell.angle_beta   90.00
_cell.angle_gamma   90.00
#
_symmetry.space_group_name_H-M   'P 1'
#
loop_
_entity.id
_entity.type
_entity.pdbx_description
1 polymer ?
#
loop_
_entity_poly.entity_id
_entity_poly.type
_entity_poly.pdbx_seq_one_letter_code
_entity_poly.pdbx_strand_id
1 'polypeptide(L)'
;MKIVVACLTLFLLAGMGFSQEKDLETLKAWALKNAQTTSNATLSGDYRTVLQYTLPSVLEMMGGMESAVALLEETFAGMKEQGFAFEKAEVVNVSDIVFEQEEYRCYVECFNQMKFNGMRIKSKSYLLGIYNQENDLWYFLEAKQLKNLVLANEVLPDFETNLVIPDDVMETEEIKE
;
A
#
# COMPACT_ATOMS: atom_id res chain seq x y z
N MET A 1 49.96 -49.22 -16.71
CA MET A 1 48.58 -49.71 -16.89
C MET A 1 47.84 -49.56 -15.57
N LYS A 2 46.81 -48.70 -15.55
CA LYS A 2 45.63 -48.64 -14.65
C LYS A 2 45.84 -48.11 -13.20
N ILE A 3 45.38 -46.90 -12.86
CA ILE A 3 44.03 -46.43 -12.39
C ILE A 3 44.25 -45.96 -10.93
N VAL A 4 44.43 -44.68 -10.57
CA VAL A 4 43.46 -43.56 -10.43
C VAL A 4 42.13 -43.95 -9.76
N VAL A 5 42.00 -43.70 -8.45
CA VAL A 5 40.76 -43.25 -7.74
C VAL A 5 41.27 -42.70 -6.39
N ALA A 6 41.48 -41.41 -6.12
CA ALA A 6 40.70 -40.18 -6.33
C ALA A 6 39.41 -40.10 -5.49
N CYS A 7 39.28 -38.97 -4.77
CA CYS A 7 38.08 -38.42 -4.14
C CYS A 7 37.70 -38.91 -2.73
N LEU A 8 38.41 -38.32 -1.76
CA LEU A 8 37.83 -37.88 -0.48
C LEU A 8 36.74 -36.84 -0.80
N THR A 9 35.45 -37.21 -0.81
CA THR A 9 34.35 -36.26 -0.96
C THR A 9 34.03 -35.64 0.41
N LEU A 10 34.62 -34.47 0.64
CA LEU A 10 34.26 -33.56 1.72
C LEU A 10 32.89 -32.92 1.38
N PHE A 11 31.82 -33.45 1.98
CA PHE A 11 30.51 -32.78 2.01
C PHE A 11 30.61 -31.58 2.97
N LEU A 12 30.89 -30.39 2.45
CA LEU A 12 30.73 -29.14 3.19
C LEU A 12 29.59 -28.35 2.54
N LEU A 13 28.46 -28.39 3.24
CA LEU A 13 27.27 -27.59 3.05
C LEU A 13 27.64 -26.12 2.95
N ALA A 14 27.64 -25.58 1.73
CA ALA A 14 27.47 -24.15 1.49
C ALA A 14 26.21 -23.96 0.64
N GLY A 15 25.08 -24.45 1.14
CA GLY A 15 23.78 -23.89 0.80
C GLY A 15 23.64 -22.56 1.52
N MET A 16 24.47 -21.58 1.17
CA MET A 16 24.12 -20.19 1.44
C MET A 16 22.94 -19.89 0.53
N GLY A 17 21.73 -20.02 1.07
CA GLY A 17 20.58 -19.35 0.50
C GLY A 17 20.88 -17.86 0.55
N PHE A 18 21.47 -17.33 -0.52
CA PHE A 18 21.48 -15.90 -0.75
C PHE A 18 20.02 -15.52 -0.94
N SER A 19 19.35 -15.09 0.14
CA SER A 19 18.24 -14.17 -0.02
C SER A 19 18.84 -12.97 -0.73
N GLN A 20 18.52 -12.79 -2.01
CA GLN A 20 18.90 -11.56 -2.70
C GLN A 20 18.11 -10.45 -2.03
N GLU A 21 18.81 -9.65 -1.22
CA GLU A 21 18.28 -8.37 -0.76
C GLU A 21 17.88 -7.59 -2.02
N LYS A 22 16.58 -7.32 -2.15
CA LYS A 22 16.04 -6.61 -3.31
C LYS A 22 16.61 -5.21 -3.32
N ASP A 23 17.12 -4.77 -4.46
CA ASP A 23 17.57 -3.39 -4.59
C ASP A 23 16.39 -2.42 -4.43
N LEU A 24 16.70 -1.20 -3.97
CA LEU A 24 15.69 -0.19 -3.64
C LEU A 24 14.86 0.25 -4.86
N GLU A 25 15.42 0.20 -6.07
CA GLU A 25 14.68 0.54 -7.30
C GLU A 25 13.64 -0.53 -7.62
N THR A 26 13.98 -1.80 -7.46
CA THR A 26 13.03 -2.90 -7.58
C THR A 26 11.90 -2.76 -6.56
N LEU A 27 12.23 -2.46 -5.29
CA LEU A 27 11.24 -2.24 -4.24
C LEU A 27 10.31 -1.06 -4.56
N LYS A 28 10.85 0.07 -5.04
CA LYS A 28 10.08 1.24 -5.47
C LYS A 28 9.15 0.95 -6.63
N ALA A 29 9.61 0.20 -7.63
CA ALA A 29 8.78 -0.23 -8.75
C ALA A 29 7.63 -1.14 -8.30
N TRP A 30 7.86 -1.99 -7.30
CA TRP A 30 6.83 -2.84 -6.73
C TRP A 30 5.82 -2.07 -5.89
N ALA A 31 6.28 -1.09 -5.09
CA ALA A 31 5.39 -0.17 -4.36
C ALA A 31 4.45 0.55 -5.32
N LEU A 32 4.99 1.10 -6.42
CA LEU A 32 4.21 1.76 -7.46
C LEU A 32 3.16 0.80 -8.05
N LYS A 33 3.58 -0.41 -8.43
CA LYS A 33 2.69 -1.41 -9.01
C LYS A 33 1.57 -1.83 -8.06
N ASN A 34 1.88 -2.14 -6.80
CA ASN A 34 0.89 -2.55 -5.81
C ASN A 34 -0.07 -1.40 -5.46
N ALA A 35 0.42 -0.17 -5.37
CA ALA A 35 -0.44 1.00 -5.18
C ALA A 35 -1.38 1.21 -6.37
N GLN A 36 -0.89 1.04 -7.61
CA GLN A 36 -1.73 1.12 -8.81
C GLN A 36 -2.78 0.00 -8.83
N THR A 37 -2.42 -1.22 -8.45
CA THR A 37 -3.39 -2.32 -8.29
C THR A 37 -4.47 -1.96 -7.28
N THR A 38 -4.09 -1.42 -6.12
CA THR A 38 -5.03 -1.00 -5.05
C THR A 38 -5.95 0.14 -5.52
N SER A 39 -5.40 1.15 -6.21
CA SER A 39 -6.17 2.27 -6.77
C SER A 39 -7.18 1.80 -7.82
N ASN A 40 -6.76 0.92 -8.74
CA ASN A 40 -7.64 0.35 -9.76
C ASN A 40 -8.73 -0.52 -9.15
N ALA A 41 -8.38 -1.35 -8.14
CA ALA A 41 -9.33 -2.18 -7.41
C ALA A 41 -10.40 -1.33 -6.71
N THR A 42 -10.00 -0.19 -6.12
CA THR A 42 -10.95 0.77 -5.54
C THR A 42 -11.94 1.29 -6.57
N LEU A 43 -11.46 1.71 -7.76
CA LEU A 43 -12.33 2.21 -8.84
C LEU A 43 -13.27 1.15 -9.39
N SER A 44 -12.83 -0.11 -9.45
CA SER A 44 -13.63 -1.23 -9.97
C SER A 44 -14.54 -1.88 -8.92
N GLY A 45 -14.49 -1.42 -7.66
CA GLY A 45 -15.22 -2.03 -6.54
C GLY A 45 -14.69 -3.41 -6.14
N ASP A 46 -13.43 -3.74 -6.45
CA ASP A 46 -12.77 -4.97 -6.01
C ASP A 46 -12.16 -4.78 -4.61
N TYR A 47 -13.03 -4.67 -3.61
CA TYR A 47 -12.61 -4.38 -2.24
C TYR A 47 -11.79 -5.50 -1.60
N ARG A 48 -11.94 -6.75 -2.06
CA ARG A 48 -11.07 -7.84 -1.61
C ARG A 48 -9.62 -7.59 -1.99
N THR A 49 -9.37 -7.16 -3.22
CA THR A 49 -8.02 -6.79 -3.64
C THR A 49 -7.51 -5.56 -2.89
N VAL A 50 -8.35 -4.55 -2.62
CA VAL A 50 -7.95 -3.40 -1.78
C VAL A 50 -7.47 -3.87 -0.40
N LEU A 51 -8.22 -4.77 0.23
CA LEU A 51 -7.93 -5.29 1.57
C LEU A 51 -6.72 -6.22 1.62
N GLN A 52 -6.34 -6.86 0.52
CA GLN A 52 -5.08 -7.62 0.43
C GLN A 52 -3.84 -6.74 0.59
N TYR A 53 -3.93 -5.48 0.16
CA TYR A 53 -2.87 -4.48 0.30
C TYR A 53 -3.10 -3.56 1.51
N THR A 54 -4.01 -3.91 2.42
CA THR A 54 -4.23 -3.18 3.68
C THR A 54 -3.43 -3.84 4.79
N LEU A 55 -2.87 -3.04 5.71
CA LEU A 55 -2.10 -3.55 6.85
C LEU A 55 -2.96 -4.55 7.68
N PRO A 56 -2.42 -5.73 8.09
CA PRO A 56 -3.21 -6.75 8.77
C PRO A 56 -3.92 -6.27 10.05
N SER A 57 -3.26 -5.44 10.86
CA SER A 57 -3.85 -4.86 12.09
C SER A 57 -5.07 -3.99 11.80
N VAL A 58 -5.05 -3.23 10.70
CA VAL A 58 -6.21 -2.45 10.23
C VAL A 58 -7.34 -3.39 9.82
N LEU A 59 -7.02 -4.46 9.09
CA LEU A 59 -8.01 -5.45 8.68
C LEU A 59 -8.63 -6.17 9.88
N GLU A 60 -7.84 -6.52 10.88
CA GLU A 60 -8.31 -7.10 12.15
C GLU A 60 -9.23 -6.13 12.91
N MET A 61 -8.86 -4.86 13.01
CA MET A 61 -9.69 -3.82 13.62
C MET A 61 -11.04 -3.63 12.89
N MET A 62 -11.09 -3.86 11.58
CA MET A 62 -12.33 -3.86 10.78
C MET A 62 -13.18 -5.15 10.95
N GLY A 63 -12.73 -6.11 11.78
CA GLY A 63 -13.42 -7.38 12.00
C GLY A 63 -12.99 -8.49 11.05
N GLY A 64 -11.87 -8.33 10.33
CA GLY A 64 -11.36 -9.27 9.35
C GLY A 64 -11.91 -9.06 7.94
N MET A 65 -11.44 -9.88 7.00
CA MET A 65 -11.70 -9.73 5.55
C MET A 65 -13.18 -9.57 5.21
N GLU A 66 -14.04 -10.47 5.68
CA GLU A 66 -15.45 -10.47 5.27
C GLU A 66 -16.22 -9.24 5.80
N SER A 67 -15.98 -8.86 7.06
CA SER A 67 -16.57 -7.66 7.65
C SER A 67 -16.06 -6.39 6.96
N ALA A 68 -14.77 -6.34 6.63
CA ALA A 68 -14.18 -5.21 5.93
C ALA A 68 -14.72 -5.07 4.50
N VAL A 69 -14.88 -6.17 3.77
CA VAL A 69 -15.49 -6.16 2.42
C VAL A 69 -16.92 -5.63 2.50
N ALA A 70 -17.75 -6.16 3.40
CA ALA A 70 -19.14 -5.74 3.53
C ALA A 70 -19.25 -4.25 3.90
N LEU A 71 -18.39 -3.76 4.79
CA LEU A 71 -18.33 -2.35 5.17
C LEU A 71 -17.97 -1.45 3.98
N LEU A 72 -16.98 -1.84 3.16
CA LEU A 72 -16.58 -1.07 1.98
C LEU A 72 -17.67 -1.09 0.91
N GLU A 73 -18.31 -2.23 0.67
CA GLU A 73 -19.43 -2.33 -0.26
C GLU A 73 -20.58 -1.40 0.14
N GLU A 74 -20.99 -1.43 1.42
CA GLU A 74 -22.05 -0.57 1.95
C GLU A 74 -21.67 0.92 1.85
N THR A 75 -20.44 1.26 2.24
CA THR A 75 -19.95 2.66 2.23
C THR A 75 -19.98 3.24 0.82
N PHE A 76 -19.40 2.54 -0.15
CA PHE A 76 -19.34 3.02 -1.53
C PHE A 76 -20.70 2.99 -2.23
N ALA A 77 -21.56 2.01 -1.91
CA ALA A 77 -22.95 2.02 -2.38
C ALA A 77 -23.69 3.26 -1.87
N GLY A 78 -23.59 3.56 -0.57
CA GLY A 78 -24.19 4.74 0.04
C GLY A 78 -23.66 6.06 -0.54
N MET A 79 -22.36 6.14 -0.85
CA MET A 79 -21.79 7.31 -1.55
C MET A 79 -22.39 7.49 -2.94
N LYS A 80 -22.51 6.40 -3.71
CA LYS A 80 -23.11 6.43 -5.05
C LYS A 80 -24.57 6.85 -5.01
N GLU A 81 -25.35 6.33 -4.06
CA GLU A 81 -26.75 6.70 -3.86
C GLU A 81 -26.92 8.18 -3.51
N GLN A 82 -25.97 8.75 -2.77
CA GLN A 82 -25.93 10.19 -2.48
C GLN A 82 -25.53 11.05 -3.69
N GLY A 83 -25.14 10.44 -4.81
CA GLY A 83 -24.78 11.15 -6.04
C GLY A 83 -23.28 11.44 -6.19
N PHE A 84 -22.42 10.82 -5.38
CA PHE A 84 -20.99 10.85 -5.64
C PHE A 84 -20.65 9.94 -6.82
N ALA A 85 -19.78 10.43 -7.71
CA ALA A 85 -19.23 9.65 -8.81
C ALA A 85 -17.72 9.84 -8.89
N PHE A 86 -16.96 8.75 -8.81
CA PHE A 86 -15.52 8.78 -9.07
C PHE A 86 -15.27 8.96 -10.57
N GLU A 87 -14.45 9.95 -10.92
CA GLU A 87 -13.98 10.15 -12.29
C GLU A 87 -12.57 9.64 -12.50
N LYS A 88 -11.74 9.71 -11.45
CA LYS A 88 -10.32 9.44 -11.54
C LYS A 88 -9.75 9.02 -10.18
N ALA A 89 -8.89 8.01 -10.19
CA ALA A 89 -7.98 7.68 -9.09
C ALA A 89 -6.65 7.23 -9.71
N GLU A 90 -5.57 7.94 -9.39
CA GLU A 90 -4.25 7.70 -9.94
C GLU A 90 -3.19 7.69 -8.86
N VAL A 91 -2.21 6.82 -9.03
CA VAL A 91 -0.94 6.90 -8.30
C VAL A 91 -0.01 7.80 -9.10
N VAL A 92 0.37 8.92 -8.49
CA VAL A 92 1.17 9.98 -9.12
C VAL A 92 2.65 9.68 -8.95
N ASN A 93 3.08 9.30 -7.75
CA ASN A 93 4.49 9.09 -7.42
C ASN A 93 4.66 8.15 -6.22
N VAL A 94 5.86 7.57 -6.10
CA VAL A 94 6.35 6.89 -4.90
C VAL A 94 7.62 7.60 -4.45
N SER A 95 7.75 7.88 -3.16
CA SER A 95 8.98 8.42 -2.59
C SER A 95 10.16 7.47 -2.77
N ASP A 96 11.34 7.91 -2.36
CA ASP A 96 12.44 6.96 -2.16
C ASP A 96 12.09 5.97 -1.05
N ILE A 97 12.66 4.77 -1.16
CA ILE A 97 12.51 3.72 -0.16
C ILE A 97 13.49 4.02 0.98
N VAL A 98 12.99 4.02 2.21
CA VAL A 98 13.81 4.08 3.43
C VAL A 98 13.72 2.75 4.16
N PHE A 99 14.75 2.44 4.96
CA PHE A 99 14.75 1.29 5.84
C PHE A 99 14.80 1.78 7.29
N GLU A 100 13.73 1.56 8.04
CA GLU A 100 13.52 2.09 9.39
C GLU A 100 12.81 1.04 10.23
N GLN A 101 13.24 0.87 11.49
CA GLN A 101 12.64 -0.11 12.41
C GLN A 101 12.52 -1.52 11.81
N GLU A 102 13.56 -1.97 11.09
CA GLU A 102 13.62 -3.26 10.41
C GLU A 102 12.62 -3.44 9.24
N GLU A 103 11.98 -2.37 8.78
CA GLU A 103 11.01 -2.39 7.70
C GLU A 103 11.41 -1.45 6.54
N TYR A 104 11.08 -1.85 5.31
CA TYR A 104 11.15 -0.94 4.17
C TYR A 104 9.87 -0.12 4.08
N ARG A 105 10.03 1.20 3.91
CA ARG A 105 8.92 2.15 3.92
C ARG A 105 9.05 3.17 2.78
N CYS A 106 7.91 3.69 2.36
CA CYS A 106 7.81 4.83 1.45
C CYS A 106 6.51 5.58 1.71
N TYR A 107 6.32 6.72 1.06
CA TYR A 107 4.97 7.27 0.86
C TYR A 107 4.60 7.27 -0.62
N VAL A 108 3.30 7.13 -0.88
CA VAL A 108 2.71 7.14 -2.21
C VAL A 108 1.84 8.37 -2.34
N GLU A 109 2.05 9.17 -3.38
CA GLU A 109 1.20 10.29 -3.73
C GLU A 109 0.09 9.82 -4.66
N CYS A 110 -1.15 10.09 -4.29
CA CYS A 110 -2.34 9.74 -5.04
C CYS A 110 -3.09 11.00 -5.47
N PHE A 111 -3.74 10.94 -6.62
CA PHE A 111 -4.67 11.95 -7.10
C PHE A 111 -6.04 11.31 -7.32
N ASN A 112 -7.06 11.87 -6.67
CA ASN A 112 -8.45 11.45 -6.85
C ASN A 112 -9.30 12.60 -7.39
N GLN A 113 -10.27 12.28 -8.22
CA GLN A 113 -11.25 13.22 -8.73
C GLN A 113 -12.65 12.61 -8.66
N MET A 114 -13.57 13.37 -8.09
CA MET A 114 -14.96 12.98 -7.92
C MET A 114 -15.90 14.11 -8.36
N LYS A 115 -17.12 13.74 -8.73
CA LYS A 115 -18.24 14.67 -8.93
C LYS A 115 -19.26 14.47 -7.83
N PHE A 116 -19.81 15.57 -7.35
CA PHE A 116 -20.91 15.60 -6.39
C PHE A 116 -21.65 16.93 -6.49
N ASN A 117 -22.98 16.91 -6.62
CA ASN A 117 -23.82 18.12 -6.63
C ASN A 117 -23.35 19.26 -7.55
N GLY A 118 -22.97 18.94 -8.79
CA GLY A 118 -22.48 19.93 -9.76
C GLY A 118 -21.07 20.46 -9.49
N MET A 119 -20.41 19.98 -8.43
CA MET A 119 -19.03 20.29 -8.09
C MET A 119 -18.13 19.13 -8.50
N ARG A 120 -16.92 19.46 -8.94
CA ARG A 120 -15.80 18.54 -9.06
C ARG A 120 -14.87 18.75 -7.88
N ILE A 121 -14.63 17.66 -7.15
CA ILE A 121 -13.71 17.60 -6.03
C ILE A 121 -12.43 16.94 -6.54
N LYS A 122 -11.29 17.60 -6.36
CA LYS A 122 -9.96 17.07 -6.64
C LYS A 122 -9.22 16.95 -5.34
N SER A 123 -8.59 15.81 -5.09
CA SER A 123 -7.74 15.63 -3.93
C SER A 123 -6.39 15.06 -4.30
N LYS A 124 -5.36 15.58 -3.64
CA LYS A 124 -4.06 14.97 -3.53
C LYS A 124 -3.97 14.38 -2.12
N SER A 125 -3.70 13.09 -2.04
CA SER A 125 -3.61 12.36 -0.77
C SER A 125 -2.36 11.50 -0.73
N TYR A 126 -1.99 11.08 0.47
CA TYR A 126 -0.79 10.29 0.68
C TYR A 126 -1.07 8.98 1.42
N LEU A 127 -0.44 7.90 0.96
CA LEU A 127 -0.44 6.61 1.66
C LEU A 127 0.96 6.37 2.24
N LEU A 128 1.04 5.85 3.46
CA LEU A 128 2.24 5.19 3.97
C LEU A 128 2.29 3.78 3.36
N GLY A 129 3.41 3.44 2.73
CA GLY A 129 3.73 2.09 2.26
C GLY A 129 4.66 1.38 3.25
N ILE A 130 4.34 0.14 3.61
CA ILE A 130 5.17 -0.75 4.43
C ILE A 130 5.35 -2.07 3.67
N TYR A 131 6.60 -2.45 3.40
CA TYR A 131 6.87 -3.67 2.65
C TYR A 131 6.80 -4.91 3.53
N ASN A 132 5.99 -5.88 3.11
CA ASN A 132 5.98 -7.21 3.68
C ASN A 132 7.00 -8.10 2.93
N GLN A 133 8.10 -8.43 3.59
CA GLN A 133 9.15 -9.27 3.01
C GLN A 133 8.73 -10.74 2.85
N GLU A 134 7.85 -11.25 3.71
CA GLU A 134 7.41 -12.66 3.67
C GLU A 134 6.48 -12.93 2.48
N ASN A 135 5.59 -11.98 2.20
CA ASN A 135 4.56 -12.08 1.17
C ASN A 135 4.91 -11.34 -0.12
N ASP A 136 6.06 -10.66 -0.16
CA ASP A 136 6.56 -9.98 -1.34
C ASP A 136 5.58 -8.92 -1.91
N LEU A 137 4.97 -8.14 -1.00
CA LEU A 137 3.97 -7.14 -1.33
C LEU A 137 4.06 -5.91 -0.42
N TRP A 138 3.47 -4.80 -0.85
CA TRP A 138 3.36 -3.58 -0.05
C TRP A 138 1.98 -3.43 0.60
N TYR A 139 1.95 -3.17 1.90
CA TYR A 139 0.75 -2.67 2.56
C TYR A 139 0.66 -1.17 2.46
N PHE A 140 -0.56 -0.64 2.38
CA PHE A 140 -0.84 0.78 2.36
C PHE A 140 -1.79 1.19 3.47
N LEU A 141 -1.50 2.34 4.07
CA LEU A 141 -2.33 3.00 5.07
C LEU A 141 -2.46 4.48 4.70
N GLU A 142 -3.66 5.04 4.82
CA GLU A 142 -3.89 6.48 4.66
C GLU A 142 -3.01 7.29 5.63
N ALA A 143 -2.02 8.03 5.12
CA ALA A 143 -1.01 8.68 5.94
C ALA A 143 -1.62 9.74 6.88
N LYS A 144 -2.73 10.38 6.47
CA LYS A 144 -3.48 11.31 7.33
C LYS A 144 -3.94 10.66 8.65
N GLN A 145 -4.19 9.34 8.66
CA GLN A 145 -4.67 8.64 9.86
C GLN A 145 -3.59 8.51 10.92
N LEU A 146 -2.31 8.60 10.53
CA LEU A 146 -1.18 8.59 11.46
C LEU A 146 -1.15 9.83 12.37
N LYS A 147 -1.86 10.90 11.99
CA LYS A 147 -2.03 12.09 12.85
C LYS A 147 -2.98 11.86 14.02
N ASN A 148 -3.83 10.85 13.93
CA ASN A 148 -4.63 10.40 15.06
C ASN A 148 -3.80 9.40 15.87
N LEU A 149 -3.07 9.90 16.87
CA LEU A 149 -2.12 9.09 17.65
C LEU A 149 -2.74 7.87 18.33
N VAL A 150 -4.02 7.96 18.73
CA VAL A 150 -4.74 6.81 19.31
C VAL A 150 -4.90 5.73 18.25
N LEU A 151 -5.46 6.09 17.09
CA LEU A 151 -5.65 5.14 15.98
C LEU A 151 -4.31 4.60 15.47
N ALA A 152 -3.30 5.47 15.32
CA ALA A 152 -1.97 5.11 14.86
C ALA A 152 -1.33 4.07 15.79
N ASN A 153 -1.39 4.27 17.11
CA ASN A 153 -0.82 3.33 18.08
C ASN A 153 -1.55 1.99 18.13
N GLU A 154 -2.85 1.94 17.81
CA GLU A 154 -3.61 0.69 17.74
C GLU A 154 -3.22 -0.16 16.53
N VAL A 155 -2.99 0.47 15.37
CA VAL A 155 -2.72 -0.26 14.12
C VAL A 155 -1.23 -0.40 13.80
N LEU A 156 -0.39 0.49 14.32
CA LEU A 156 1.05 0.55 14.07
C LEU A 156 1.76 1.04 15.34
N PRO A 157 1.81 0.20 16.39
CA PRO A 157 2.39 0.58 17.68
C PRO A 157 3.86 0.96 17.55
N ASP A 158 4.29 1.95 18.33
CA ASP A 158 5.66 2.46 18.39
C ASP A 158 6.21 2.94 17.03
N PHE A 159 5.33 3.33 16.10
CA PHE A 159 5.73 3.81 14.78
C PHE A 159 6.48 5.14 14.85
N GLU A 160 7.68 5.16 14.28
CA GLU A 160 8.48 6.36 14.06
C GLU A 160 9.01 6.36 12.63
N THR A 161 8.99 7.51 11.96
CA THR A 161 9.55 7.63 10.62
C THR A 161 10.20 8.99 10.39
N ASN A 162 11.28 9.01 9.61
CA ASN A 162 11.89 10.25 9.11
C ASN A 162 11.28 10.69 7.77
N LEU A 163 10.32 9.94 7.22
CA LEU A 163 9.60 10.33 6.01
C LEU A 163 8.83 11.63 6.25
N VAL A 164 9.16 12.66 5.47
CA VAL A 164 8.39 13.91 5.45
C VAL A 164 7.22 13.73 4.49
N ILE A 165 6.12 13.19 5.00
CA ILE A 165 4.89 12.98 4.23
C ILE A 165 4.11 14.30 4.17
N PRO A 166 3.76 14.82 2.98
CA PRO A 166 2.99 16.06 2.88
C PRO A 166 1.54 15.90 3.38
N ASP A 167 0.89 17.02 3.61
CA ASP A 167 -0.52 17.06 3.98
C ASP A 167 -1.42 16.90 2.75
N ASP A 168 -2.56 16.23 2.94
CA ASP A 168 -3.61 16.14 1.93
C ASP A 168 -4.08 17.54 1.50
N VAL A 169 -4.30 17.70 0.19
CA VAL A 169 -4.85 18.92 -0.40
C VAL A 169 -6.16 18.57 -1.08
N MET A 170 -7.20 19.35 -0.81
CA MET A 170 -8.50 19.23 -1.46
C MET A 170 -8.91 20.55 -2.10
N GLU A 171 -9.34 20.48 -3.35
CA GLU A 171 -9.83 21.60 -4.13
C GLU A 171 -11.20 21.25 -4.70
N THR A 172 -12.06 22.27 -4.85
CA THR A 172 -13.38 22.12 -5.44
C THR A 172 -13.60 23.16 -6.53
N GLU A 173 -14.16 22.73 -7.66
CA GLU A 173 -14.53 23.61 -8.77
C GLU A 173 -15.95 23.32 -9.25
N GLU A 174 -16.67 24.35 -9.69
CA GLU A 174 -17.97 24.17 -10.35
C GLU A 174 -17.77 23.50 -11.72
N ILE A 175 -18.61 22.52 -12.04
CA ILE A 175 -18.64 21.89 -13.36
C ILE A 175 -19.43 22.81 -14.29
N LYS A 176 -18.73 23.52 -15.18
CA LYS A 176 -19.36 24.30 -16.24
C LYS A 176 -19.81 23.34 -17.35
N GLU A 177 -21.08 23.44 -17.74
CA GLU A 177 -21.66 22.73 -18.91
C GLU A 177 -21.03 23.18 -20.23
#